data_AF-A0A0R0FDB3-F1
#
_entry.id   AF-A0A0R0FDB3-F1
#
_cell.length_a   1.000
_cell.length_b   1.000
_cell.length_c   1.000
_cell.angle_alpha   90.00
_cell.angle_beta   90.00
_cell.angle_gamma   90.00
#
_symmetry.space_group_name_H-M   'P 1'
#
loop_
_entity.id
_entity.type
_entity.pdbx_description
1 polymer ?
#
loop_
_entity_poly.entity_id
_entity_poly.type
_entity_poly.pdbx_seq_one_letter_code
_entity_poly.pdbx_strand_id
1 'polypeptide(L)'
;MSLKQFVIDVLHPGSANVSKAELKEKLRRMYDGKGTNLVFVFKFRTHFGGGKSTGFGLSGKEEKSRKQMKERKNRAKKIRGVQKTKASDAAKTGKKK
;
A
#
# COMPACT_ATOMS: atom_id res chain seq x y z
N MET A 1 2.39 4.62 19.94
CA MET A 1 2.47 4.82 18.48
C MET A 1 2.28 6.32 18.19
N SER A 2 3.31 7.03 17.73
CA SER A 2 3.16 8.42 17.29
C SER A 2 2.57 8.43 15.87
N LEU A 3 1.39 9.03 15.71
CA LEU A 3 0.78 9.25 14.40
C LEU A 3 1.35 10.54 13.81
N LYS A 4 1.80 10.47 12.56
CA LYS A 4 2.27 11.66 11.82
C LYS A 4 1.10 12.26 11.07
N GLN A 5 0.84 13.54 11.33
CA GLN A 5 -0.17 14.33 10.63
C GLN A 5 0.40 14.91 9.33
N PHE A 6 -0.45 14.99 8.31
CA PHE A 6 -0.15 15.62 7.03
C PHE A 6 -1.43 16.21 6.42
N VAL A 7 -1.27 17.11 5.45
CA VAL A 7 -2.36 17.75 4.69
C VAL A 7 -2.63 16.94 3.43
N ILE A 8 -3.91 16.85 3.03
CA ILE A 8 -4.35 16.17 1.82
C ILE A 8 -5.14 17.17 0.97
N ASP A 9 -4.68 17.38 -0.26
CA ASP A 9 -5.43 18.09 -1.29
C ASP A 9 -6.00 17.10 -2.32
N VAL A 10 -7.30 17.19 -2.56
CA VAL A 10 -8.06 16.32 -3.45
C VAL A 10 -8.60 17.16 -4.59
N LEU A 11 -8.00 17.01 -5.77
CA LEU A 11 -8.48 17.61 -7.01
C LEU A 11 -9.52 16.70 -7.67
N HIS A 12 -10.70 17.25 -7.96
CA HIS A 12 -11.82 16.55 -8.58
C HIS A 12 -12.62 17.49 -9.52
N PRO A 13 -11.99 18.02 -10.59
CA PRO A 13 -12.64 18.96 -11.50
C PRO A 13 -13.81 18.29 -12.24
N GLY A 14 -14.96 18.96 -12.29
CA GLY A 14 -16.14 18.50 -13.04
C GLY A 14 -16.82 17.25 -12.48
N SER A 15 -16.33 16.68 -11.37
CA SER A 15 -16.93 15.53 -10.72
C SER A 15 -17.39 15.89 -9.31
N ALA A 16 -18.28 15.06 -8.75
CA ALA A 16 -18.63 15.16 -7.35
C ALA A 16 -17.43 14.91 -6.43
N ASN A 17 -17.60 15.26 -5.15
CA ASN A 17 -16.60 15.03 -4.12
C ASN A 17 -16.22 13.54 -4.00
N VAL A 18 -14.94 13.26 -3.78
CA VAL A 18 -14.42 11.90 -3.58
C VAL A 18 -14.76 11.41 -2.17
N SER A 19 -15.22 10.16 -2.07
CA SER A 19 -15.55 9.57 -0.76
C SER A 19 -14.29 9.35 0.08
N LYS A 20 -14.41 9.45 1.42
CA LYS A 20 -13.28 9.17 2.33
C LYS A 20 -12.76 7.73 2.21
N ALA A 21 -13.64 6.79 1.87
CA ALA A 21 -13.28 5.39 1.69
C ALA A 21 -12.35 5.21 0.48
N GLU A 22 -12.71 5.80 -0.65
CA GLU A 22 -11.91 5.78 -1.87
C GLU A 22 -10.57 6.51 -1.67
N LEU A 23 -10.57 7.67 -1.00
CA LEU A 23 -9.34 8.37 -0.63
C LEU A 23 -8.43 7.50 0.24
N LYS A 24 -9.01 6.78 1.21
CA LYS A 24 -8.26 5.87 2.09
C LYS A 24 -7.65 4.70 1.29
N GLU A 25 -8.39 4.13 0.34
CA GLU A 25 -7.87 3.07 -0.52
C GLU A 25 -6.76 3.58 -1.45
N LYS A 26 -6.96 4.73 -2.09
CA LYS A 26 -5.95 5.34 -2.97
C LYS A 26 -4.68 5.67 -2.22
N LEU A 27 -4.79 6.26 -1.04
CA LEU A 27 -3.64 6.56 -0.18
C LEU A 27 -2.95 5.27 0.30
N ARG A 28 -3.71 4.23 0.65
CA ARG A 28 -3.10 2.92 0.96
C ARG A 28 -2.26 2.42 -0.21
N ARG A 29 -2.82 2.36 -1.41
CA ARG A 29 -2.09 1.92 -2.62
C ARG A 29 -0.85 2.74 -2.90
N MET A 30 -0.90 4.06 -2.70
CA MET A 30 0.26 4.96 -2.92
C MET A 30 1.38 4.77 -1.88
N TYR A 31 1.01 4.43 -0.64
CA TYR A 31 1.95 4.25 0.47
C TYR A 31 2.25 2.78 0.78
N ASP A 32 1.62 1.84 0.06
CA ASP A 32 1.88 0.41 0.14
C ASP A 32 3.35 0.15 -0.17
N GLY A 33 4.06 -0.39 0.82
CA GLY A 33 5.50 -0.65 0.74
C GLY A 33 6.38 0.31 1.55
N LYS A 34 5.93 1.54 1.86
CA LYS A 34 6.67 2.45 2.76
C LYS A 34 6.53 2.09 4.24
N GLY A 35 5.72 1.06 4.55
CA GLY A 35 5.46 0.60 5.94
C GLY A 35 4.60 1.57 6.75
N THR A 36 4.05 2.60 6.11
CA THR A 36 3.12 3.55 6.69
C THR A 36 1.70 3.10 6.34
N ASN A 37 1.00 2.54 7.33
CA ASN A 37 -0.42 2.28 7.20
C ASN A 37 -1.15 3.61 7.45
N LEU A 38 -1.80 4.13 6.42
CA LEU A 38 -2.67 5.28 6.58
C LEU A 38 -3.93 4.86 7.34
N VAL A 39 -4.17 5.48 8.50
CA VAL A 39 -5.24 5.04 9.41
C VAL A 39 -6.51 5.85 9.17
N PHE A 40 -6.38 7.17 9.01
CA PHE A 40 -7.51 8.07 9.11
C PHE A 40 -7.35 9.32 8.24
N VAL A 41 -8.46 9.75 7.63
CA VAL A 41 -8.57 10.98 6.82
C VAL A 41 -9.80 11.76 7.29
N PHE A 42 -9.66 13.06 7.57
CA PHE A 42 -10.68 13.84 8.28
C PHE A 42 -10.62 15.35 7.98
N LYS A 43 -11.67 16.07 8.42
CA LYS A 43 -11.82 17.54 8.31
C LYS A 43 -11.66 18.05 6.87
N PHE A 44 -12.19 17.30 5.90
CA PHE A 44 -12.25 17.75 4.51
C PHE A 44 -13.20 18.94 4.37
N ARG A 45 -12.73 19.98 3.68
CA ARG A 45 -13.50 21.14 3.27
C ARG A 45 -13.36 21.30 1.76
N THR A 46 -14.48 21.41 1.08
CA THR A 46 -14.52 21.77 -0.34
C THR A 46 -14.23 23.26 -0.47
N HIS A 47 -13.36 23.63 -1.40
CA HIS A 47 -13.13 25.02 -1.76
C HIS A 47 -14.38 25.64 -2.40
N PHE A 48 -14.51 26.96 -2.29
CA PHE A 48 -15.58 27.69 -2.97
C PHE A 48 -15.50 27.45 -4.49
N GLY A 49 -16.66 27.21 -5.11
CA GLY A 49 -16.75 26.80 -6.52
C GLY A 49 -16.57 25.30 -6.78
N GLY A 50 -16.23 24.50 -5.76
CA GLY A 50 -16.04 23.06 -5.92
C GLY A 50 -14.74 22.68 -6.62
N GLY A 51 -14.62 21.41 -7.01
CA GLY A 51 -13.48 20.89 -7.80
C GLY A 51 -12.17 20.67 -7.03
N LYS A 52 -12.05 21.20 -5.81
CA LYS A 52 -10.92 20.94 -4.89
C LYS A 52 -11.41 20.80 -3.46
N SER A 53 -10.85 19.84 -2.72
CA SER A 53 -11.14 19.63 -1.30
C SER A 53 -9.84 19.44 -0.53
N THR A 54 -9.69 20.15 0.58
CA THR A 54 -8.52 20.05 1.46
C THR A 54 -8.91 19.43 2.79
N GLY A 55 -8.10 18.51 3.30
CA GLY A 55 -8.30 17.86 4.59
C GLY A 55 -6.99 17.42 5.23
N PHE A 56 -7.09 16.59 6.26
CA PHE A 56 -5.93 16.08 7.00
C PHE A 56 -5.92 14.56 7.02
N GLY A 57 -4.71 14.00 7.06
CA GLY A 57 -4.46 12.58 7.20
C GLY A 57 -3.56 12.26 8.39
N LEU A 58 -3.76 11.09 8.98
CA LEU A 58 -2.88 10.49 9.98
C LEU A 58 -2.28 9.20 9.44
N SER A 59 -0.95 9.14 9.45
CA SER A 59 -0.19 7.96 9.08
C SER A 59 0.42 7.34 10.33
N GLY A 60 0.22 6.03 10.50
CA GLY A 60 0.86 5.23 11.53
C GLY A 60 1.82 4.24 10.90
N LYS A 61 2.95 3.98 11.55
CA LYS A 61 3.74 2.79 11.22
C LYS A 61 3.15 1.63 12.02
N GLU A 62 2.68 0.60 11.35
CA GLU A 62 2.33 -0.64 12.02
C GLU A 62 3.63 -1.38 12.36
N GLU A 63 3.90 -1.50 13.65
CA GLU A 63 4.98 -2.37 14.11
C GLU A 63 4.55 -3.82 13.92
N LYS A 64 4.96 -4.41 12.79
CA LYS A 64 4.75 -5.85 12.57
C LYS A 64 5.58 -6.63 13.57
N SER A 65 4.94 -7.55 14.28
CA SER A 65 5.62 -8.43 15.23
C SER A 65 6.83 -9.11 14.56
N ARG A 66 7.97 -9.17 15.27
CA ARG A 66 9.22 -9.79 14.76
C ARG A 66 8.98 -11.21 14.24
N LYS A 67 8.02 -11.93 14.83
CA LYS A 67 7.59 -13.27 14.41
C LYS A 67 7.06 -13.28 12.97
N GLN A 68 6.11 -12.40 12.64
CA GLN A 68 5.53 -12.30 11.30
C GLN A 68 6.60 -11.92 10.25
N MET A 69 7.55 -11.04 10.61
CA MET A 69 8.66 -10.70 9.74
C MET A 69 9.56 -11.91 9.45
N LYS A 70 9.88 -12.71 10.48
CA LYS A 70 10.69 -13.93 10.34
C LYS A 70 10.00 -14.97 9.46
N GLU A 71 8.70 -15.19 9.68
CA GLU A 71 7.89 -16.10 8.86
C GLU A 71 7.80 -15.65 7.40
N ARG A 72 7.60 -14.36 7.12
CA ARG A 72 7.60 -13.82 5.75
C ARG A 72 8.94 -14.03 5.06
N LYS A 73 10.06 -13.79 5.76
CA LYS A 73 11.41 -14.05 5.23
C LYS A 73 11.60 -15.54 4.92
N ASN A 74 11.13 -16.43 5.79
CA ASN A 74 11.21 -17.88 5.56
C ASN A 74 10.34 -18.32 4.36
N ARG A 75 9.12 -17.78 4.20
CA ARG A 75 8.27 -18.03 3.02
C ARG A 75 8.93 -17.54 1.74
N ALA A 76 9.49 -16.33 1.73
CA ALA A 76 10.19 -15.79 0.56
C ALA A 76 11.40 -16.65 0.17
N LYS A 77 12.17 -17.14 1.14
CA LYS A 77 13.28 -18.10 0.91
C LYS A 77 12.77 -19.41 0.27
N LYS A 78 11.66 -19.98 0.78
CA LYS A 78 11.04 -21.18 0.20
C LYS A 78 10.58 -20.97 -1.24
N ILE A 79 9.86 -19.88 -1.53
CA ILE A 79 9.37 -19.55 -2.88
C ILE A 79 10.53 -19.40 -3.87
N ARG A 80 11.61 -18.71 -3.46
CA ARG A 80 12.83 -18.57 -4.28
C ARG A 80 13.49 -19.92 -4.55
N GLY A 81 13.51 -20.82 -3.56
CA GLY A 81 14.00 -22.19 -3.72
C GLY A 81 13.18 -22.98 -4.75
N VAL A 82 11.85 -22.96 -4.62
CA VAL A 82 10.92 -23.67 -5.52
C VAL A 82 10.99 -23.16 -6.95
N GLN A 83 11.13 -21.85 -7.15
CA GLN A 83 11.32 -21.29 -8.50
C GLN A 83 12.64 -21.76 -9.13
N LYS A 84 13.73 -21.81 -8.35
CA LYS A 84 15.01 -22.32 -8.83
C LYS A 84 14.94 -23.81 -9.17
N THR A 85 14.27 -24.64 -8.35
CA THR A 85 14.14 -26.07 -8.63
C THR A 85 13.31 -26.31 -9.89
N LYS A 86 12.16 -25.63 -10.03
CA LYS A 86 11.34 -25.73 -11.25
C LYS A 86 12.08 -25.32 -12.52
N ALA A 87 12.88 -24.25 -12.46
CA ALA A 87 13.71 -23.84 -13.59
C ALA A 87 14.80 -24.87 -13.93
N SER A 88 15.40 -25.50 -12.92
CA SER A 88 16.39 -26.56 -13.14
C SER A 88 15.77 -27.86 -13.68
N ASP A 89 14.55 -28.19 -13.29
CA ASP A 89 13.85 -29.39 -13.78
C ASP A 89 13.42 -29.23 -15.25
N ALA A 90 12.91 -28.05 -15.62
CA ALA A 90 12.55 -27.74 -17.02
C ALA A 90 13.77 -27.75 -17.96
N ALA A 91 14.93 -27.29 -17.49
CA ALA A 91 16.17 -27.34 -18.27
C ALA A 91 16.66 -28.78 -18.51
N LYS A 92 16.38 -29.72 -17.60
CA LYS A 92 16.76 -31.13 -17.76
C LYS A 92 15.88 -31.87 -18.76
N THR A 93 14.58 -31.61 -18.78
CA THR A 93 13.64 -32.28 -19.71
C THR A 93 13.84 -31.83 -21.16
N GLY A 94 14.24 -30.57 -21.39
CA GLY A 94 14.51 -30.05 -22.74
C GLY A 94 15.74 -30.64 -23.44
N LYS A 95 16.61 -31.37 -22.74
CA LYS A 95 17.87 -31.92 -23.31
C LYS A 95 17.78 -33.39 -23.74
N LYS A 96 16.57 -33.97 -23.79
CA LYS A 96 16.30 -35.29 -24.39
C LYS A 96 15.52 -35.14 -25.70
N LYS A 97 16.18 -34.60 -26.73
CA LYS A 97 15.92 -34.80 -28.17
C LYS A 97 17.22 -34.45 -28.89
#